data_AF-A0A8J2H3N5-F1
#
_entry.id   AF-A0A8J2H3N5-F1
#
_cell.length_a   1.000
_cell.length_b   1.000
_cell.length_c   1.000
_cell.angle_alpha   90.00
_cell.angle_beta   90.00
_cell.angle_gamma   90.00
#
_symmetry.space_group_name_H-M   'P 1'
#
loop_
_entity.id
_entity.type
_entity.pdbx_description
1 polymer ?
#
loop_
_entity_poly.entity_id
_entity_poly.type
_entity_poly.pdbx_seq_one_letter_code
_entity_poly.pdbx_strand_id
1 'polypeptide(L)'
;MSCYLFLCLILALGFKNIDGYNLTSGNHMEVIQPQLSDALTGNNTFSFTDLFSNIYISTSQLKGNDTCSLSCANINTVEKLNCLKEENSKDTQSLQVPEYCPAKPCHGRIHKCFIKNYEEFCELPPGGGRRYHWLLRNPTEDMRKNCPGRLVNMMTRSICLDCFCQCSEEGAQSTATRTVSFLQQSADVKNNMVISDVKLIKEDNVVQIKIEQAKLLPQGKLDEKTRAWVPVDTLIYQQNVSEGAFWASRNNSRVPLVKDVDYTFLNYEKRRLNLDDVLVDKDWIITGVRFRNSEDGGPTSSIQIEVSKTKFDYQTGLLSSVKEEQHVPVVANNITQSHNSHYHTNRSAKRVVKRKAPAGDFTTEVISSPNQYLEFRLAKMMNFNESVAPFLDARPVAEKNVVPYSGIGIVYRSSRTLSGTPGVISLRLFGIDHSKFDKKIE
;
A
#
# COMPACT_ATOMS: atom_id res chain seq x y z
N MET A 1 74.43 -4.04 -19.47
CA MET A 1 74.74 -2.60 -19.45
C MET A 1 73.46 -1.89 -19.04
N SER A 2 73.25 -1.63 -17.75
CA SER A 2 73.88 -0.54 -16.97
C SER A 2 73.34 0.80 -17.48
N CYS A 3 72.49 1.47 -16.69
CA CYS A 3 72.89 2.55 -15.76
C CYS A 3 72.88 3.92 -16.47
N TYR A 4 72.49 5.05 -15.88
CA TYR A 4 72.36 5.40 -14.47
C TYR A 4 71.62 6.75 -14.32
N LEU A 5 70.88 6.87 -13.22
CA LEU A 5 70.89 8.00 -12.27
C LEU A 5 70.35 9.40 -12.67
N PHE A 6 69.34 9.87 -11.94
CA PHE A 6 69.50 11.05 -11.07
C PHE A 6 68.63 10.92 -9.81
N LEU A 7 69.27 11.18 -8.67
CA LEU A 7 68.82 11.00 -7.28
C LEU A 7 68.62 12.38 -6.61
N CYS A 8 68.11 12.36 -5.38
CA CYS A 8 68.10 13.39 -4.32
C CYS A 8 66.88 14.35 -4.27
N LEU A 9 66.20 14.62 -3.13
CA LEU A 9 66.50 14.60 -1.68
C LEU A 9 65.15 14.37 -0.91
N ILE A 10 64.93 13.35 -0.06
CA ILE A 10 65.08 13.20 1.42
C ILE A 10 64.66 14.39 2.33
N LEU A 11 63.63 14.18 3.18
CA LEU A 11 63.62 14.20 4.68
C LEU A 11 62.18 14.38 5.22
N ALA A 12 61.57 13.33 5.80
CA ALA A 12 61.50 12.99 7.25
C ALA A 12 60.29 13.69 7.93
N LEU A 13 59.32 13.01 8.57
CA LEU A 13 59.30 12.17 9.78
C LEU A 13 57.87 11.54 9.84
N GLY A 14 57.50 10.41 10.42
CA GLY A 14 58.07 9.40 11.32
C GLY A 14 56.95 8.41 11.74
N PHE A 15 57.31 7.36 12.50
CA PHE A 15 56.50 6.24 13.07
C PHE A 15 56.34 5.01 12.14
N LYS A 16 57.16 3.93 12.23
CA LYS A 16 57.51 2.93 13.28
C LYS A 16 56.40 1.91 13.61
N ASN A 17 56.70 0.65 13.28
CA ASN A 17 56.27 -0.67 13.76
C ASN A 17 54.81 -1.13 13.52
N ILE A 18 54.55 -2.17 12.70
CA ILE A 18 54.82 -3.63 12.90
C ILE A 18 53.88 -4.21 13.98
N ASP A 19 52.79 -4.90 13.61
CA ASP A 19 52.75 -6.37 13.50
C ASP A 19 51.36 -6.88 13.08
N GLY A 20 51.34 -8.08 12.48
CA GLY A 20 50.29 -8.59 11.62
C GLY A 20 48.96 -9.02 12.26
N TYR A 21 47.98 -9.25 11.39
CA TYR A 21 46.81 -10.10 11.69
C TYR A 21 46.39 -10.90 10.46
N ASN A 22 46.18 -12.20 10.74
CA ASN A 22 45.69 -13.24 9.87
C ASN A 22 44.43 -12.85 9.08
N LEU A 23 44.43 -13.19 7.80
CA LEU A 23 43.23 -13.28 6.97
C LEU A 23 42.41 -14.50 7.40
N THR A 24 41.42 -14.31 8.28
CA THR A 24 40.27 -15.21 8.37
C THR A 24 39.04 -14.51 7.82
N SER A 25 38.56 -15.02 6.70
CA SER A 25 37.33 -14.60 6.04
C SER A 25 36.11 -14.87 6.93
N GLY A 26 35.64 -13.83 7.62
CA GLY A 26 34.30 -13.79 8.20
C GLY A 26 33.52 -12.69 7.47
N ASN A 27 32.74 -13.06 6.45
CA ASN A 27 31.78 -12.15 5.83
C ASN A 27 30.66 -11.88 6.85
N HIS A 28 30.89 -10.92 7.75
CA HIS A 28 29.84 -10.26 8.51
C HIS A 28 28.99 -9.44 7.53
N MET A 29 27.93 -10.06 7.00
CA MET A 29 26.79 -9.29 6.52
C MET A 29 26.00 -8.81 7.73
N GLU A 30 26.38 -7.65 8.22
CA GLU A 30 25.50 -6.85 9.07
C GLU A 30 24.26 -6.49 8.22
N VAL A 31 23.11 -7.07 8.55
CA VAL A 31 21.83 -6.72 7.91
C VAL A 31 21.41 -5.37 8.49
N ILE A 32 21.98 -4.30 7.94
CA ILE A 32 21.55 -2.94 8.20
C ILE A 32 20.09 -2.85 7.77
N GLN A 33 19.21 -2.67 8.76
CA GLN A 33 17.81 -2.33 8.55
C GLN A 33 17.77 -1.14 7.57
N PRO A 34 16.99 -1.19 6.47
CA PRO A 34 16.54 0.04 5.88
C PRO A 34 15.57 0.65 6.90
N GLN A 35 16.08 1.50 7.80
CA GLN A 35 15.21 2.49 8.41
C GLN A 35 14.66 3.30 7.26
N LEU A 36 13.38 3.10 6.98
CA LEU A 36 12.65 3.95 6.08
C LEU A 36 12.76 5.35 6.69
N SER A 37 13.29 6.32 5.94
CA SER A 37 13.57 7.64 6.50
C SER A 37 12.31 8.20 7.14
N ASP A 38 12.46 8.91 8.27
CA ASP A 38 11.38 9.62 8.96
C ASP A 38 10.61 10.57 8.02
N ALA A 39 11.19 10.91 6.86
CA ALA A 39 10.57 11.65 5.77
C ALA A 39 9.35 10.94 5.13
N LEU A 40 9.26 9.61 5.19
CA LEU A 40 8.12 8.84 4.68
C LEU A 40 7.18 8.36 5.80
N THR A 41 7.61 8.30 7.06
CA THR A 41 6.87 7.67 8.19
C THR A 41 6.27 8.65 9.20
N GLY A 42 6.02 9.91 8.82
CA GLY A 42 5.24 10.86 9.63
C GLY A 42 3.72 10.76 9.44
N ASN A 43 2.94 11.60 10.14
CA ASN A 43 1.47 11.77 10.00
C ASN A 43 0.97 12.07 8.56
N ASN A 44 1.89 12.21 7.60
CA ASN A 44 1.64 12.64 6.24
C ASN A 44 1.52 11.49 5.24
N THR A 45 1.83 10.24 5.64
CA THR A 45 1.55 9.07 4.80
C THR A 45 1.07 7.89 5.63
N PHE A 46 0.43 6.92 4.97
CA PHE A 46 0.11 5.61 5.56
C PHE A 46 0.20 4.51 4.51
N SER A 47 0.03 3.25 4.88
CA SER A 47 0.06 2.13 3.94
C SER A 47 -1.02 1.10 4.27
N PHE A 48 -1.27 0.18 3.33
CA PHE A 48 -2.02 -1.04 3.58
C PHE A 48 -1.17 -1.98 4.45
N THR A 49 -1.25 -1.80 5.77
CA THR A 49 -0.50 -2.59 6.75
C THR A 49 -0.99 -4.02 6.80
N ASP A 50 -0.07 -4.97 6.90
CA ASP A 50 -0.34 -6.40 7.07
C ASP A 50 -1.14 -7.11 5.96
N LEU A 51 -1.53 -6.43 4.89
CA LEU A 51 -2.37 -6.98 3.82
C LEU A 51 -1.83 -8.29 3.23
N PHE A 52 -0.51 -8.34 3.00
CA PHE A 52 0.20 -9.53 2.56
C PHE A 52 1.41 -9.76 3.45
N SER A 53 1.65 -11.01 3.83
CA SER A 53 2.77 -11.39 4.69
C SER A 53 3.15 -12.84 4.41
N ASN A 54 4.39 -13.25 4.70
CA ASN A 54 4.73 -14.67 4.60
C ASN A 54 4.39 -15.40 5.90
N ILE A 55 4.08 -16.69 5.80
CA ILE A 55 3.85 -17.59 6.93
C ILE A 55 4.60 -18.90 6.68
N TYR A 56 5.22 -19.43 7.72
CA TYR A 56 5.89 -20.72 7.72
C TYR A 56 5.01 -21.73 8.45
N ILE A 57 4.66 -22.82 7.76
CA ILE A 57 3.69 -23.81 8.23
C ILE A 57 4.17 -25.20 7.87
N SER A 58 3.76 -26.21 8.64
CA SER A 58 3.84 -27.59 8.19
C SER A 58 2.55 -28.03 7.51
N THR A 59 2.65 -28.94 6.55
CA THR A 59 1.47 -29.49 5.86
C THR A 59 0.54 -30.29 6.78
N SER A 60 1.01 -30.77 7.93
CA SER A 60 0.18 -31.34 9.00
C SER A 60 -0.71 -30.31 9.72
N GLN A 61 -0.38 -29.01 9.63
CA GLN A 61 -1.19 -27.95 10.24
C GLN A 61 -2.40 -27.59 9.39
N LEU A 62 -2.49 -28.07 8.14
CA LEU A 62 -3.64 -27.84 7.29
C LEU A 62 -4.82 -28.69 7.79
N LYS A 63 -5.94 -28.04 8.12
CA LYS A 63 -7.14 -28.70 8.60
C LYS A 63 -7.71 -29.64 7.53
N GLY A 64 -8.28 -30.77 7.96
CA GLY A 64 -8.86 -31.79 7.07
C GLY A 64 -7.85 -32.73 6.42
N ASN A 65 -6.58 -32.66 6.79
CA ASN A 65 -5.53 -33.53 6.28
C ASN A 65 -5.01 -34.43 7.41
N ASP A 66 -5.54 -35.65 7.53
CA ASP A 66 -5.01 -36.68 8.45
C ASP A 66 -3.66 -37.25 7.95
N THR A 67 -3.18 -36.78 6.79
CA THR A 67 -1.97 -37.24 6.12
C THR A 67 -1.09 -36.09 5.63
N CYS A 68 0.24 -36.24 5.69
CA CYS A 68 1.18 -35.25 5.17
C CYS A 68 0.95 -35.02 3.65
N SER A 69 0.85 -33.76 3.21
CA SER A 69 0.91 -33.45 1.78
C SER A 69 2.34 -33.63 1.26
N LEU A 70 2.49 -34.23 0.07
CA LEU A 70 3.78 -34.37 -0.62
C LEU A 70 4.16 -33.13 -1.44
N SER A 71 3.35 -32.05 -1.41
CA SER A 71 3.63 -30.81 -2.13
C SER A 71 3.10 -29.58 -1.42
N CYS A 72 3.90 -28.51 -1.45
CA CYS A 72 3.47 -27.16 -1.06
C CYS A 72 2.78 -26.41 -2.22
N ALA A 73 3.06 -26.75 -3.48
CA ALA A 73 2.70 -25.89 -4.62
C ALA A 73 1.19 -25.73 -4.82
N ASN A 74 0.39 -26.72 -4.40
CA ASN A 74 -1.06 -26.73 -4.56
C ASN A 74 -1.81 -26.10 -3.37
N ILE A 75 -1.10 -25.64 -2.34
CA ILE A 75 -1.75 -25.04 -1.18
C ILE A 75 -2.37 -23.70 -1.61
N ASN A 76 -3.70 -23.66 -1.56
CA ASN A 76 -4.52 -22.47 -1.76
C ASN A 76 -5.79 -22.60 -0.89
N THR A 77 -5.68 -22.25 0.39
CA THR A 77 -6.76 -22.47 1.37
C THR A 77 -7.03 -21.23 2.22
N VAL A 78 -8.28 -21.07 2.65
CA VAL A 78 -8.72 -20.05 3.62
C VAL A 78 -9.01 -20.67 4.99
N GLU A 79 -8.72 -21.96 5.17
CA GLU A 79 -8.98 -22.68 6.40
C GLU A 79 -8.02 -22.28 7.52
N LYS A 80 -8.52 -22.35 8.76
CA LYS A 80 -7.69 -22.11 9.94
C LYS A 80 -6.66 -23.23 10.08
N LEU A 81 -5.44 -22.84 10.42
CA LEU A 81 -4.37 -23.75 10.74
C LEU A 81 -4.58 -24.38 12.12
N ASN A 82 -4.28 -25.67 12.22
CA ASN A 82 -4.08 -26.35 13.50
C ASN A 82 -2.69 -26.01 14.07
N CYS A 83 -2.54 -26.14 15.38
CA CYS A 83 -1.23 -26.05 16.00
C CYS A 83 -0.44 -27.34 15.73
N LEU A 84 0.84 -27.20 15.43
CA LEU A 84 1.74 -28.33 15.30
C LEU A 84 2.05 -28.86 16.69
N LYS A 85 1.95 -30.18 16.89
CA LYS A 85 2.26 -30.87 18.16
C LYS A 85 3.35 -31.91 17.92
N GLU A 86 4.28 -32.05 18.85
CA GLU A 86 5.27 -33.14 18.79
C GLU A 86 4.59 -34.43 19.28
N GLU A 87 4.46 -35.43 18.40
CA GLU A 87 3.77 -36.68 18.73
C GLU A 87 4.65 -37.66 19.55
N ASN A 88 5.98 -37.44 19.61
CA ASN A 88 6.93 -38.34 20.28
C ASN A 88 7.63 -37.68 21.48
N SER A 89 6.99 -37.77 22.64
CA SER A 89 7.35 -37.19 23.94
C SER A 89 8.68 -37.67 24.58
N LYS A 90 9.49 -38.52 23.94
CA LYS A 90 10.67 -39.12 24.61
C LYS A 90 11.94 -38.26 24.57
N ASP A 91 11.98 -37.21 23.75
CA ASP A 91 13.15 -36.32 23.60
C ASP A 91 12.75 -34.83 23.47
N THR A 92 11.75 -34.42 24.26
CA THR A 92 11.25 -33.03 24.32
C THR A 92 12.22 -32.07 25.01
N GLN A 93 13.27 -32.56 25.67
CA GLN A 93 14.22 -31.72 26.43
C GLN A 93 15.07 -30.78 25.57
N SER A 94 15.13 -31.02 24.25
CA SER A 94 15.92 -30.22 23.29
C SER A 94 15.07 -29.28 22.41
N LEU A 95 13.74 -29.36 22.47
CA LEU A 95 12.87 -28.36 21.86
C LEU A 95 12.59 -27.22 22.82
N GLN A 96 12.63 -26.00 22.31
CA GLN A 96 12.21 -24.84 23.10
C GLN A 96 10.69 -24.70 23.15
N VAL A 97 9.99 -25.25 22.16
CA VAL A 97 8.53 -25.16 22.02
C VAL A 97 7.97 -26.53 21.58
N PRO A 98 7.26 -27.27 22.47
CA PRO A 98 6.71 -28.59 22.16
C PRO A 98 5.39 -28.55 21.36
N GLU A 99 4.71 -27.40 21.32
CA GLU A 99 3.54 -27.14 20.49
C GLU A 99 3.65 -25.74 19.85
N TYR A 100 3.56 -25.68 18.52
CA TYR A 100 3.67 -24.45 17.76
C TYR A 100 2.36 -24.04 17.11
N CYS A 101 1.75 -22.97 17.65
CA CYS A 101 0.77 -22.14 16.97
C CYS A 101 1.46 -20.82 16.56
N PRO A 102 1.28 -20.33 15.31
CA PRO A 102 1.82 -19.03 14.92
C PRO A 102 1.31 -17.90 15.83
N ALA A 103 2.20 -17.07 16.36
CA ALA A 103 1.83 -15.93 17.21
C ALA A 103 0.93 -14.93 16.47
N LYS A 104 1.15 -14.80 15.14
CA LYS A 104 0.28 -14.09 14.20
C LYS A 104 -0.25 -15.09 13.16
N PRO A 105 -1.42 -15.71 13.38
CA PRO A 105 -1.99 -16.63 12.40
C PRO A 105 -2.33 -15.91 11.10
N CYS A 106 -2.50 -16.68 10.02
CA CYS A 106 -3.10 -16.15 8.79
C CYS A 106 -4.62 -16.14 8.97
N HIS A 107 -5.26 -14.97 8.89
CA HIS A 107 -6.72 -14.89 8.99
C HIS A 107 -7.41 -14.95 7.63
N GLY A 108 -6.70 -15.25 6.55
CA GLY A 108 -7.28 -15.40 5.22
C GLY A 108 -6.61 -16.51 4.42
N ARG A 109 -6.27 -16.20 3.18
CA ARG A 109 -5.81 -17.19 2.20
C ARG A 109 -4.31 -17.44 2.30
N ILE A 110 -3.94 -18.70 2.44
CA ILE A 110 -2.58 -19.20 2.31
C ILE A 110 -2.38 -19.69 0.87
N HIS A 111 -1.42 -19.11 0.15
CA HIS A 111 -1.16 -19.41 -1.27
C HIS A 111 0.32 -19.20 -1.63
N LYS A 112 0.68 -19.52 -2.89
CA LYS A 112 2.03 -19.33 -3.45
C LYS A 112 3.13 -19.90 -2.54
N CYS A 113 2.90 -21.12 -2.09
CA CYS A 113 3.79 -21.83 -1.19
C CYS A 113 4.93 -22.53 -1.94
N PHE A 114 6.08 -22.65 -1.28
CA PHE A 114 7.19 -23.47 -1.72
C PHE A 114 7.80 -24.23 -0.54
N ILE A 115 8.46 -25.35 -0.83
CA ILE A 115 9.06 -26.20 0.18
C ILE A 115 10.24 -25.47 0.83
N LYS A 116 10.27 -25.48 2.17
CA LYS A 116 11.37 -24.96 2.96
C LYS A 116 11.51 -25.75 4.27
N ASN A 117 12.07 -26.95 4.21
CA ASN A 117 12.12 -27.85 5.37
C ASN A 117 13.25 -27.53 6.34
N TYR A 118 13.05 -27.91 7.60
CA TYR A 118 14.08 -27.97 8.64
C TYR A 118 14.66 -26.63 9.05
N GLU A 119 13.85 -25.57 9.05
CA GLU A 119 14.30 -24.23 9.44
C GLU A 119 13.96 -23.93 10.89
N GLU A 120 14.88 -23.29 11.59
CA GLU A 120 14.61 -22.60 12.85
C GLU A 120 14.23 -21.15 12.54
N PHE A 121 13.43 -20.51 13.39
CA PHE A 121 13.09 -19.10 13.19
C PHE A 121 12.90 -18.33 14.49
N CYS A 122 13.14 -17.03 14.40
CA CYS A 122 12.79 -16.08 15.45
C CYS A 122 11.47 -15.40 15.09
N GLU A 123 10.41 -15.80 15.78
CA GLU A 123 9.06 -15.27 15.61
C GLU A 123 8.87 -13.99 16.41
N LEU A 124 8.44 -12.93 15.73
CA LEU A 124 8.19 -11.64 16.34
C LEU A 124 6.80 -11.60 17.01
N PRO A 125 6.63 -10.78 18.06
CA PRO A 125 5.32 -10.58 18.67
C PRO A 125 4.32 -9.93 17.68
N PRO A 126 3.01 -10.10 17.93
CA PRO A 126 1.98 -9.40 17.16
C PRO A 126 2.19 -7.88 17.16
N GLY A 127 1.80 -7.21 16.08
CA GLY A 127 1.87 -5.74 15.93
C GLY A 127 3.07 -5.20 15.14
N GLY A 128 4.15 -5.98 14.98
CA GLY A 128 5.39 -5.52 14.33
C GLY A 128 5.43 -5.56 12.79
N GLY A 129 4.31 -5.71 12.09
CA GLY A 129 4.22 -5.80 10.61
C GLY A 129 4.82 -7.08 9.98
N ARG A 130 5.90 -7.63 10.56
CA ARG A 130 6.58 -8.86 10.13
C ARG A 130 6.32 -10.00 11.13
N ARG A 131 6.20 -11.25 10.63
CA ARG A 131 6.07 -12.46 11.47
C ARG A 131 7.40 -12.98 12.00
N TYR A 132 8.46 -12.83 11.21
CA TYR A 132 9.76 -13.43 11.52
C TYR A 132 10.86 -12.38 11.43
N HIS A 133 11.77 -12.39 12.39
CA HIS A 133 13.01 -11.62 12.33
C HIS A 133 14.03 -12.33 11.41
N TRP A 134 14.14 -13.65 11.57
CA TRP A 134 14.91 -14.54 10.70
C TRP A 134 14.29 -15.94 10.69
N LEU A 135 14.65 -16.74 9.69
CA LEU A 135 14.24 -18.12 9.43
C LEU A 135 15.38 -18.78 8.63
N LEU A 136 16.11 -19.68 9.28
CA LEU A 136 17.36 -20.27 8.80
C LEU A 136 17.49 -21.72 9.25
N ARG A 137 18.07 -22.57 8.42
CA ARG A 137 18.33 -23.99 8.72
C ARG A 137 19.33 -24.19 9.85
N ASN A 138 20.39 -23.38 9.86
CA ASN A 138 21.48 -23.45 10.84
C ASN A 138 21.82 -22.04 11.34
N PRO A 139 20.98 -21.40 12.18
CA PRO A 139 21.32 -20.11 12.75
C PRO A 139 22.55 -20.24 13.67
N THR A 140 23.33 -19.18 13.81
CA THR A 140 24.46 -19.16 14.75
C THR A 140 23.93 -19.07 16.20
N GLU A 141 24.74 -19.46 17.17
CA GLU A 141 24.37 -19.33 18.59
C GLU A 141 24.06 -17.87 18.97
N ASP A 142 24.80 -16.91 18.40
CA ASP A 142 24.57 -15.48 18.58
C ASP A 142 23.18 -15.05 18.06
N MET A 143 22.77 -15.52 16.88
CA MET A 143 21.43 -15.24 16.35
C MET A 143 20.30 -15.83 17.22
N ARG A 144 20.54 -17.02 17.81
CA ARG A 144 19.59 -17.64 18.74
C ARG A 144 19.46 -16.82 20.04
N LYS A 145 20.59 -16.42 20.62
CA LYS A 145 20.64 -15.59 21.84
C LYS A 145 20.03 -14.21 21.62
N ASN A 146 20.25 -13.61 20.46
CA ASN A 146 19.78 -12.28 20.09
C ASN A 146 18.44 -12.28 19.34
N CYS A 147 17.63 -13.34 19.45
CA CYS A 147 16.28 -13.34 18.90
C CYS A 147 15.40 -12.35 19.68
N PRO A 148 14.90 -11.26 19.06
CA PRO A 148 14.04 -10.28 19.74
C PRO A 148 12.62 -10.79 20.04
N GLY A 149 12.34 -12.07 19.79
CA GLY A 149 11.02 -12.68 19.94
C GLY A 149 11.11 -14.11 20.43
N ARG A 150 10.18 -14.96 19.98
CA ARG A 150 10.15 -16.38 20.34
C ARG A 150 11.01 -17.19 19.37
N LEU A 151 12.05 -17.84 19.87
CA LEU A 151 12.81 -18.82 19.09
C LEU A 151 11.98 -20.12 18.94
N VAL A 152 11.85 -20.60 17.71
CA VAL A 152 11.10 -21.81 17.37
C VAL A 152 11.99 -22.75 16.56
N ASN A 153 12.22 -23.94 17.09
CA ASN A 153 13.00 -25.01 16.44
C ASN A 153 12.18 -26.27 16.11
N MET A 154 10.87 -26.26 16.41
CA MET A 154 9.99 -27.42 16.24
C MET A 154 9.91 -27.93 14.80
N MET A 155 9.98 -27.02 13.81
CA MET A 155 9.92 -27.36 12.39
C MET A 155 11.11 -28.22 11.93
N THR A 156 12.24 -28.19 12.65
CA THR A 156 13.39 -29.08 12.38
C THR A 156 13.07 -30.57 12.57
N ARG A 157 11.97 -30.89 13.25
CA ARG A 157 11.52 -32.24 13.54
C ARG A 157 10.20 -32.61 12.87
N SER A 158 9.70 -31.75 11.99
CA SER A 158 8.45 -32.03 11.31
C SER A 158 8.57 -33.29 10.43
N ILE A 159 7.64 -34.23 10.61
CA ILE A 159 7.54 -35.44 9.78
C ILE A 159 6.90 -35.15 8.41
N CYS A 160 6.20 -34.02 8.29
CA CYS A 160 5.59 -33.57 7.07
C CYS A 160 6.43 -32.47 6.40
N LEU A 161 6.11 -32.14 5.15
CA LEU A 161 6.76 -31.01 4.48
C LEU A 161 6.41 -29.70 5.17
N ASP A 162 7.42 -28.84 5.29
CA ASP A 162 7.26 -27.48 5.74
C ASP A 162 7.27 -26.53 4.54
N CYS A 163 6.30 -25.63 4.54
CA CYS A 163 6.01 -24.74 3.45
C CYS A 163 6.19 -23.30 3.90
N PHE A 164 6.91 -22.53 3.09
CA PHE A 164 6.92 -21.08 3.20
C PHE A 164 5.89 -20.52 2.20
N CYS A 165 4.86 -19.89 2.74
CA CYS A 165 3.67 -19.47 2.01
C CYS A 165 3.46 -17.96 2.10
N GLN A 166 2.69 -17.42 1.16
CA GLN A 166 2.09 -16.10 1.30
C GLN A 166 0.74 -16.23 1.99
N CYS A 167 0.49 -15.34 2.94
CA CYS A 167 -0.79 -15.10 3.57
C CYS A 167 -1.37 -13.80 3.02
N SER A 168 -2.58 -13.87 2.48
CA SER A 168 -3.44 -12.73 2.19
C SER A 168 -4.46 -12.60 3.31
N GLU A 169 -4.45 -11.49 4.03
CA GLU A 169 -5.26 -11.28 5.24
C GLU A 169 -6.74 -10.97 4.91
N GLU A 170 -7.45 -11.92 4.33
CA GLU A 170 -8.77 -11.77 3.72
C GLU A 170 -9.96 -11.96 4.67
N GLY A 171 -9.77 -12.58 5.84
CA GLY A 171 -10.89 -12.92 6.72
C GLY A 171 -11.21 -11.86 7.77
N ALA A 172 -12.37 -12.03 8.40
CA ALA A 172 -12.97 -11.07 9.33
C ALA A 172 -12.09 -10.74 10.54
N GLN A 173 -11.30 -11.71 11.00
CA GLN A 173 -10.43 -11.61 12.18
C GLN A 173 -9.12 -10.88 11.89
N SER A 174 -8.86 -10.54 10.63
CA SER A 174 -7.69 -9.76 10.23
C SER A 174 -7.70 -8.36 10.84
N THR A 175 -6.54 -7.94 11.33
CA THR A 175 -6.26 -6.55 11.73
C THR A 175 -5.59 -5.74 10.63
N ALA A 176 -5.49 -6.27 9.42
CA ALA A 176 -4.84 -5.62 8.30
C ALA A 176 -5.63 -4.40 7.81
N THR A 177 -4.92 -3.35 7.39
CA THR A 177 -5.54 -2.29 6.60
C THR A 177 -5.76 -2.85 5.20
N ARG A 178 -6.99 -3.26 4.91
CA ARG A 178 -7.37 -3.87 3.62
C ARG A 178 -8.63 -3.27 3.02
N THR A 179 -9.32 -2.39 3.73
CA THR A 179 -10.61 -1.85 3.29
C THR A 179 -10.41 -0.54 2.54
N VAL A 180 -11.12 -0.38 1.42
CA VAL A 180 -11.25 0.88 0.69
C VAL A 180 -12.73 1.26 0.65
N SER A 181 -13.05 2.47 1.11
CA SER A 181 -14.41 3.01 1.05
C SER A 181 -14.74 3.49 -0.36
N PHE A 182 -15.92 3.12 -0.87
CA PHE A 182 -16.50 3.62 -2.11
C PHE A 182 -17.61 4.64 -1.87
N LEU A 183 -17.81 5.06 -0.61
CA LEU A 183 -18.77 6.10 -0.28
C LEU A 183 -18.37 7.42 -0.94
N GLN A 184 -19.36 8.06 -1.55
CA GLN A 184 -19.15 9.32 -2.22
C GLN A 184 -18.94 10.47 -1.23
N GLN A 185 -17.90 11.25 -1.48
CA GLN A 185 -17.74 12.56 -0.86
C GLN A 185 -18.20 13.62 -1.86
N SER A 186 -19.12 14.48 -1.43
CA SER A 186 -19.73 15.52 -2.27
C SER A 186 -19.71 16.86 -1.55
N ALA A 187 -19.38 17.92 -2.28
CA ALA A 187 -19.59 19.28 -1.84
C ALA A 187 -21.09 19.60 -1.80
N ASP A 188 -21.47 20.57 -0.97
CA ASP A 188 -22.84 21.04 -0.84
C ASP A 188 -23.23 21.96 -2.02
N VAL A 189 -23.53 21.32 -3.15
CA VAL A 189 -23.90 21.99 -4.41
C VAL A 189 -25.12 22.90 -4.23
N LYS A 190 -26.06 22.56 -3.33
CA LYS A 190 -27.24 23.38 -3.06
C LYS A 190 -26.87 24.74 -2.47
N ASN A 191 -25.78 24.80 -1.72
CA ASN A 191 -25.23 26.02 -1.14
C ASN A 191 -24.09 26.62 -1.98
N ASN A 192 -24.03 26.28 -3.27
CA ASN A 192 -23.03 26.76 -4.22
C ASN A 192 -21.58 26.39 -3.82
N MET A 193 -21.40 25.25 -3.14
CA MET A 193 -20.08 24.76 -2.72
C MET A 193 -19.49 23.83 -3.77
N VAL A 194 -18.18 23.92 -3.95
CA VAL A 194 -17.38 23.07 -4.84
C VAL A 194 -16.19 22.50 -4.09
N ILE A 195 -15.54 21.48 -4.65
CA ILE A 195 -14.34 20.90 -4.06
C ILE A 195 -13.21 21.93 -4.13
N SER A 196 -12.62 22.23 -2.97
CA SER A 196 -11.46 23.12 -2.79
C SER A 196 -10.19 22.37 -2.41
N ASP A 197 -10.27 21.12 -1.97
CA ASP A 197 -9.10 20.26 -1.76
C ASP A 197 -9.54 18.79 -1.62
N VAL A 198 -8.58 17.87 -1.72
CA VAL A 198 -8.77 16.44 -1.48
C VAL A 198 -7.57 15.86 -0.73
N LYS A 199 -7.79 14.81 0.04
CA LYS A 199 -6.71 13.99 0.62
C LYS A 199 -7.17 12.56 0.85
N LEU A 200 -6.20 11.66 1.00
CA LEU A 200 -6.47 10.31 1.49
C LEU A 200 -6.38 10.30 3.02
N ILE A 201 -7.24 9.52 3.65
CA ILE A 201 -7.19 9.29 5.09
C ILE A 201 -7.30 7.79 5.38
N LYS A 202 -6.77 7.40 6.53
CA LYS A 202 -7.01 6.09 7.13
C LYS A 202 -7.68 6.30 8.48
N GLU A 203 -8.95 5.93 8.58
CA GLU A 203 -9.71 5.92 9.82
C GLU A 203 -10.22 4.49 10.05
N ASP A 204 -10.00 3.94 11.25
CA ASP A 204 -10.41 2.57 11.62
C ASP A 204 -10.01 1.49 10.60
N ASN A 205 -8.78 1.57 10.08
CA ASN A 205 -8.22 0.69 9.05
C ASN A 205 -8.98 0.69 7.70
N VAL A 206 -9.79 1.72 7.46
CA VAL A 206 -10.43 1.98 6.17
C VAL A 206 -9.76 3.15 5.47
N VAL A 207 -9.35 2.93 4.23
CA VAL A 207 -8.83 3.99 3.36
C VAL A 207 -10.01 4.72 2.71
N GLN A 208 -10.06 6.04 2.91
CA GLN A 208 -11.12 6.90 2.39
C GLN A 208 -10.55 8.13 1.69
N ILE A 209 -11.33 8.72 0.80
CA ILE A 209 -11.08 10.07 0.29
C ILE A 209 -11.81 11.03 1.22
N LYS A 210 -11.17 12.15 1.55
CA LYS A 210 -11.80 13.27 2.25
C LYS A 210 -11.66 14.52 1.38
N ILE A 211 -12.70 15.34 1.32
CA ILE A 211 -12.70 16.57 0.54
C ILE A 211 -12.82 17.79 1.45
N GLU A 212 -12.23 18.88 1.00
CA GLU A 212 -12.54 20.22 1.46
C GLU A 212 -13.49 20.87 0.45
N GLN A 213 -14.41 21.68 0.94
CA GLN A 213 -15.32 22.45 0.10
C GLN A 213 -15.21 23.95 0.39
N ALA A 214 -15.54 24.76 -0.62
CA ALA A 214 -15.65 26.21 -0.50
C ALA A 214 -16.71 26.75 -1.46
N LYS A 215 -17.26 27.92 -1.17
CA LYS A 215 -18.26 28.58 -2.01
C LYS A 215 -17.62 29.10 -3.28
N LEU A 216 -18.21 28.76 -4.42
CA LEU A 216 -17.82 29.30 -5.71
C LEU A 216 -18.28 30.76 -5.84
N LEU A 217 -17.39 31.60 -6.36
CA LEU A 217 -17.60 33.01 -6.62
C LEU A 217 -17.47 33.30 -8.13
N PRO A 218 -17.95 34.47 -8.59
CA PRO A 218 -17.74 34.93 -9.97
C PRO A 218 -16.31 34.76 -10.46
N GLN A 219 -16.19 34.46 -11.75
CA GLN A 219 -14.91 34.28 -12.46
C GLN A 219 -14.06 33.13 -11.92
N GLY A 220 -14.70 32.09 -11.37
CA GLY A 220 -14.01 30.91 -10.87
C GLY A 220 -13.11 31.19 -9.67
N LYS A 221 -13.51 32.11 -8.78
CA LYS A 221 -12.84 32.33 -7.50
C LYS A 221 -13.50 31.49 -6.41
N LEU A 222 -12.80 31.25 -5.32
CA LEU A 222 -13.36 30.58 -4.13
C LEU A 222 -13.40 31.55 -2.95
N ASP A 223 -14.44 31.45 -2.15
CA ASP A 223 -14.51 32.17 -0.87
C ASP A 223 -13.71 31.42 0.21
N GLU A 224 -12.51 31.90 0.50
CA GLU A 224 -11.61 31.32 1.50
C GLU A 224 -12.24 31.20 2.89
N LYS A 225 -13.18 32.09 3.25
CA LYS A 225 -13.83 32.09 4.58
C LYS A 225 -14.81 30.94 4.75
N THR A 226 -15.26 30.34 3.65
CA THR A 226 -16.21 29.23 3.64
C THR A 226 -15.54 27.86 3.57
N ARG A 227 -14.20 27.83 3.51
CA ARG A 227 -13.44 26.58 3.44
C ARG A 227 -13.68 25.71 4.65
N ALA A 228 -14.11 24.47 4.40
CA ALA A 228 -14.30 23.49 5.45
C ALA A 228 -14.11 22.06 4.91
N TRP A 229 -13.47 21.22 5.70
CA TRP A 229 -13.40 19.79 5.43
C TRP A 229 -14.75 19.14 5.66
N VAL A 230 -15.23 18.38 4.67
CA VAL A 230 -16.47 17.59 4.80
C VAL A 230 -16.18 16.39 5.71
N PRO A 231 -17.00 16.15 6.76
CA PRO A 231 -16.88 14.95 7.58
C PRO A 231 -17.10 13.68 6.77
N VAL A 232 -16.33 12.64 7.05
CA VAL A 232 -16.56 11.30 6.48
C VAL A 232 -17.50 10.51 7.38
N ASP A 233 -18.22 9.56 6.80
CA ASP A 233 -19.07 8.65 7.57
C ASP A 233 -18.21 7.77 8.50
N THR A 234 -18.64 7.59 9.74
CA THR A 234 -18.03 6.62 10.66
C THR A 234 -18.42 5.21 10.22
N LEU A 235 -17.42 4.37 9.98
CA LEU A 235 -17.60 3.00 9.51
C LEU A 235 -17.37 2.00 10.65
N ILE A 236 -18.39 1.21 10.96
CA ILE A 236 -18.38 0.23 12.05
C ILE A 236 -18.14 -1.16 11.45
N TYR A 237 -16.99 -1.74 11.76
CA TYR A 237 -16.62 -3.08 11.30
C TYR A 237 -17.34 -4.18 12.07
N GLN A 238 -17.77 -5.21 11.36
CA GLN A 238 -18.45 -6.39 11.88
C GLN A 238 -17.68 -7.65 11.49
N GLN A 239 -17.42 -8.52 12.47
CA GLN A 239 -16.67 -9.76 12.28
C GLN A 239 -17.57 -11.01 12.19
N ASN A 240 -18.88 -10.83 12.18
CA ASN A 240 -19.88 -11.91 12.21
C ASN A 240 -20.06 -12.63 10.86
N VAL A 241 -19.39 -12.17 9.80
CA VAL A 241 -19.34 -12.82 8.49
C VAL A 241 -17.90 -13.15 8.13
N SER A 242 -17.67 -14.18 7.31
CA SER A 242 -16.34 -14.77 7.05
C SER A 242 -15.26 -13.76 6.62
N GLU A 243 -15.61 -12.83 5.75
CA GLU A 243 -14.72 -11.77 5.25
C GLU A 243 -14.88 -10.44 6.00
N GLY A 244 -15.78 -10.35 6.98
CA GLY A 244 -16.17 -9.09 7.63
C GLY A 244 -17.16 -8.23 6.83
N ALA A 245 -17.84 -7.31 7.53
CA ALA A 245 -18.81 -6.38 6.97
C ALA A 245 -18.71 -5.00 7.60
N PHE A 246 -19.36 -3.99 6.99
CA PHE A 246 -19.41 -2.64 7.53
C PHE A 246 -20.83 -2.10 7.63
N TRP A 247 -21.02 -1.22 8.60
CA TRP A 247 -22.19 -0.35 8.72
C TRP A 247 -21.71 1.10 8.74
N ALA A 248 -22.43 2.01 8.09
CA ALA A 248 -22.21 3.44 8.27
C ALA A 248 -23.10 3.97 9.40
N SER A 249 -22.54 4.82 10.25
CA SER A 249 -23.30 5.60 11.23
C SER A 249 -23.66 6.95 10.64
N ARG A 250 -24.95 7.17 10.34
CA ARG A 250 -25.48 8.43 9.80
C ARG A 250 -26.65 8.91 10.64
N ASN A 251 -26.60 10.13 11.17
CA ASN A 251 -27.70 10.73 11.95
C ASN A 251 -28.28 9.78 13.03
N ASN A 252 -27.40 9.17 13.84
CA ASN A 252 -27.75 8.16 14.85
C ASN A 252 -28.40 6.86 14.33
N SER A 253 -28.45 6.66 13.02
CA SER A 253 -28.91 5.43 12.38
C SER A 253 -27.74 4.62 11.86
N ARG A 254 -27.81 3.30 12.00
CA ARG A 254 -26.83 2.37 11.42
C ARG A 254 -27.39 1.81 10.12
N VAL A 255 -26.68 2.03 9.02
CA VAL A 255 -27.05 1.53 7.70
C VAL A 255 -26.05 0.45 7.27
N PRO A 256 -26.48 -0.77 6.96
CA PRO A 256 -25.58 -1.80 6.46
C PRO A 256 -25.02 -1.38 5.10
N LEU A 257 -23.72 -1.56 4.91
CA LEU A 257 -23.05 -1.26 3.64
C LEU A 257 -22.95 -2.51 2.78
N VAL A 258 -23.03 -2.33 1.47
CA VAL A 258 -22.95 -3.40 0.49
C VAL A 258 -21.52 -3.52 -0.03
N LYS A 259 -20.90 -4.69 0.15
CA LYS A 259 -19.58 -5.00 -0.39
C LYS A 259 -19.58 -4.86 -1.92
N ASP A 260 -18.50 -4.31 -2.46
CA ASP A 260 -18.26 -4.01 -3.87
C ASP A 260 -19.17 -2.93 -4.48
N VAL A 261 -20.00 -2.29 -3.66
CA VAL A 261 -20.82 -1.12 -4.00
C VAL A 261 -20.42 0.08 -3.14
N ASP A 262 -20.44 -0.09 -1.81
CA ASP A 262 -20.15 0.97 -0.82
C ASP A 262 -18.73 0.88 -0.26
N TYR A 263 -18.11 -0.29 -0.31
CA TYR A 263 -16.72 -0.53 0.08
C TYR A 263 -16.19 -1.80 -0.57
N THR A 264 -14.87 -1.98 -0.61
CA THR A 264 -14.26 -3.26 -0.98
C THR A 264 -13.17 -3.66 0.00
N PHE A 265 -12.85 -4.95 0.00
CA PHE A 265 -11.62 -5.47 0.58
C PHE A 265 -10.59 -5.71 -0.51
N LEU A 266 -9.34 -5.32 -0.24
CA LEU A 266 -8.19 -5.79 -0.96
C LEU A 266 -7.93 -7.26 -0.57
N ASN A 267 -7.66 -8.09 -1.56
CA ASN A 267 -7.40 -9.51 -1.38
C ASN A 267 -6.40 -10.03 -2.42
N TYR A 268 -6.19 -11.34 -2.49
CA TYR A 268 -5.30 -11.98 -3.44
C TYR A 268 -5.61 -11.65 -4.90
N GLU A 269 -6.89 -11.55 -5.26
CA GLU A 269 -7.34 -11.32 -6.65
C GLU A 269 -7.56 -9.83 -6.93
N LYS A 270 -8.05 -9.11 -5.93
CA LYS A 270 -8.44 -7.71 -5.96
C LYS A 270 -7.43 -6.84 -5.24
N ARG A 271 -6.36 -6.49 -5.96
CA ARG A 271 -5.23 -5.71 -5.41
C ARG A 271 -4.64 -4.73 -6.41
N ARG A 272 -5.46 -4.27 -7.35
CA ARG A 272 -5.05 -3.33 -8.40
C ARG A 272 -5.71 -1.96 -8.18
N LEU A 273 -4.94 -0.90 -8.38
CA LEU A 273 -5.40 0.48 -8.39
C LEU A 273 -5.05 1.11 -9.74
N ASN A 274 -6.04 1.63 -10.44
CA ASN A 274 -5.85 2.37 -11.68
C ASN A 274 -5.25 3.75 -11.40
N LEU A 275 -4.24 4.11 -12.19
CA LEU A 275 -3.53 5.38 -12.15
C LEU A 275 -4.01 6.20 -13.35
N ASP A 276 -5.06 6.98 -13.15
CA ASP A 276 -5.70 7.77 -14.19
C ASP A 276 -5.94 9.20 -13.74
N ASP A 277 -6.04 10.07 -14.72
CA ASP A 277 -6.55 11.43 -14.57
C ASP A 277 -7.99 11.45 -15.11
N VAL A 278 -8.91 11.99 -14.31
CA VAL A 278 -10.31 12.20 -14.69
C VAL A 278 -10.57 13.70 -14.76
N LEU A 279 -10.78 14.19 -15.99
CA LEU A 279 -11.00 15.59 -16.30
C LEU A 279 -12.44 15.78 -16.79
N VAL A 280 -12.96 17.00 -16.61
CA VAL A 280 -14.29 17.39 -17.08
C VAL A 280 -14.16 18.52 -18.10
N ASP A 281 -15.18 18.62 -18.97
CA ASP A 281 -15.21 19.61 -20.04
C ASP A 281 -15.37 21.04 -19.52
N LYS A 282 -15.24 22.00 -20.45
CA LYS A 282 -15.60 23.40 -20.20
C LYS A 282 -17.05 23.50 -19.68
N ASP A 283 -17.30 24.47 -18.81
CA ASP A 283 -18.59 24.73 -18.14
C ASP A 283 -19.00 23.68 -17.10
N TRP A 284 -18.12 22.70 -16.81
CA TRP A 284 -18.29 21.74 -15.72
C TRP A 284 -17.20 21.92 -14.65
N ILE A 285 -17.57 21.65 -13.41
CA ILE A 285 -16.67 21.69 -12.25
C ILE A 285 -16.86 20.42 -11.42
N ILE A 286 -15.80 19.96 -10.77
CA ILE A 286 -15.90 18.79 -9.89
C ILE A 286 -16.59 19.17 -8.57
N THR A 287 -17.53 18.33 -8.15
CA THR A 287 -18.34 18.52 -6.94
C THR A 287 -18.42 17.26 -6.09
N GLY A 288 -17.90 16.13 -6.58
CA GLY A 288 -17.79 14.91 -5.79
C GLY A 288 -16.66 14.01 -6.27
N VAL A 289 -16.26 13.08 -5.41
CA VAL A 289 -15.23 12.08 -5.71
C VAL A 289 -15.44 10.83 -4.87
N ARG A 290 -15.13 9.66 -5.45
CA ARG A 290 -15.06 8.38 -4.75
C ARG A 290 -14.11 7.41 -5.42
N PHE A 291 -13.77 6.36 -4.68
CA PHE A 291 -13.30 5.13 -5.30
C PHE A 291 -14.49 4.27 -5.76
N ARG A 292 -14.25 3.44 -6.77
CA ARG A 292 -15.19 2.40 -7.20
C ARG A 292 -14.43 1.24 -7.86
N ASN A 293 -15.15 0.15 -8.11
CA ASN A 293 -14.67 -0.87 -9.03
C ASN A 293 -14.68 -0.34 -10.48
N SER A 294 -13.67 -0.70 -11.24
CA SER A 294 -13.67 -0.62 -12.70
C SER A 294 -14.81 -1.46 -13.30
N GLU A 295 -15.17 -1.15 -14.55
CA GLU A 295 -16.40 -1.64 -15.22
C GLU A 295 -16.54 -3.17 -15.23
N ASP A 296 -15.44 -3.92 -15.14
CA ASP A 296 -15.49 -5.37 -15.10
C ASP A 296 -16.13 -5.92 -13.83
N GLY A 297 -16.20 -5.14 -12.74
CA GLY A 297 -16.93 -5.42 -11.48
C GLY A 297 -16.61 -6.74 -10.77
N GLY A 298 -15.78 -7.58 -11.37
CA GLY A 298 -15.56 -8.97 -11.00
C GLY A 298 -14.50 -9.12 -9.92
N PRO A 299 -14.17 -10.38 -9.57
CA PRO A 299 -13.26 -10.70 -8.47
C PRO A 299 -11.85 -10.13 -8.64
N THR A 300 -11.45 -9.80 -9.88
CA THR A 300 -10.15 -9.19 -10.22
C THR A 300 -10.24 -7.71 -10.61
N SER A 301 -11.40 -7.06 -10.43
CA SER A 301 -11.60 -5.68 -10.86
C SER A 301 -10.62 -4.74 -10.17
N SER A 302 -9.97 -3.86 -10.94
CA SER A 302 -9.17 -2.78 -10.36
C SER A 302 -10.06 -1.75 -9.67
N ILE A 303 -9.54 -1.15 -8.59
CA ILE A 303 -10.10 0.06 -8.00
C ILE A 303 -9.74 1.24 -8.90
N GLN A 304 -10.66 2.16 -9.12
CA GLN A 304 -10.44 3.39 -9.86
C GLN A 304 -11.13 4.58 -9.18
N ILE A 305 -10.76 5.79 -9.59
CA ILE A 305 -11.42 7.02 -9.14
C ILE A 305 -12.61 7.34 -10.05
N GLU A 306 -13.69 7.82 -9.45
CA GLU A 306 -14.82 8.44 -10.12
C GLU A 306 -15.00 9.85 -9.55
N VAL A 307 -15.21 10.83 -10.43
CA VAL A 307 -15.54 12.20 -10.03
C VAL A 307 -16.97 12.50 -10.40
N SER A 308 -17.64 13.31 -9.62
CA SER A 308 -18.95 13.85 -9.95
C SER A 308 -18.78 15.29 -10.42
N LYS A 309 -19.39 15.63 -11.56
CA LYS A 309 -19.34 16.96 -12.15
C LYS A 309 -20.68 17.67 -12.05
N THR A 310 -20.63 18.97 -11.85
CA THR A 310 -21.80 19.85 -11.89
C THR A 310 -21.56 20.96 -12.89
N LYS A 311 -22.58 21.33 -13.66
CA LYS A 311 -22.48 22.45 -14.60
C LYS A 311 -22.46 23.76 -13.82
N PHE A 312 -21.66 24.72 -14.26
CA PHE A 312 -21.57 26.03 -13.61
C PHE A 312 -21.48 27.15 -14.63
N ASP A 313 -21.93 28.33 -14.22
CA ASP A 313 -21.75 29.56 -14.99
C ASP A 313 -20.50 30.29 -14.47
N TYR A 314 -19.50 30.45 -15.34
CA TYR A 314 -18.21 31.05 -14.96
C TYR A 314 -18.34 32.53 -14.57
N GLN A 315 -19.22 33.28 -15.22
CA GLN A 315 -19.33 34.73 -15.00
C GLN A 315 -19.98 35.02 -13.65
N THR A 316 -21.03 34.29 -13.31
CA THR A 316 -21.78 34.44 -12.06
C THR A 316 -21.22 33.61 -10.91
N GLY A 317 -20.46 32.55 -11.21
CA GLY A 317 -19.97 31.60 -10.22
C GLY A 317 -21.07 30.72 -9.63
N LEU A 318 -22.19 30.54 -10.32
CA LEU A 318 -23.33 29.76 -9.84
C LEU A 318 -23.33 28.35 -10.42
N LEU A 319 -23.54 27.37 -9.56
CA LEU A 319 -23.81 25.98 -9.93
C LEU A 319 -25.25 25.86 -10.45
N SER A 320 -25.44 25.03 -11.49
CA SER A 320 -26.77 24.76 -12.03
C SER A 320 -27.68 24.16 -10.96
N SER A 321 -28.94 24.59 -10.92
CA SER A 321 -29.99 24.02 -10.07
C SER A 321 -30.71 22.82 -10.72
N VAL A 322 -30.42 22.53 -11.99
CA VAL A 322 -30.99 21.43 -12.74
C VAL A 322 -30.38 20.11 -12.26
N LYS A 323 -31.20 19.17 -11.79
CA LYS A 323 -30.74 17.92 -11.16
C LYS A 323 -29.88 17.08 -12.10
N GLU A 324 -30.24 17.02 -13.38
CA GLU A 324 -29.53 16.30 -14.43
C GLU A 324 -28.15 16.89 -14.74
N GLU A 325 -27.91 18.14 -14.33
CA GLU A 325 -26.64 18.85 -14.47
C GLU A 325 -25.84 18.87 -13.15
N GLN A 326 -26.31 18.19 -12.10
CA GLN A 326 -25.65 18.10 -10.81
C GLN A 326 -25.10 16.69 -10.55
N HIS A 327 -23.89 16.63 -10.00
CA HIS A 327 -23.24 15.38 -9.56
C HIS A 327 -23.20 14.25 -10.61
N VAL A 328 -23.07 14.60 -11.89
CA VAL A 328 -22.98 13.64 -12.98
C VAL A 328 -21.67 12.83 -12.84
N PRO A 329 -21.71 11.50 -12.71
CA PRO A 329 -20.51 10.70 -12.50
C PRO A 329 -19.67 10.58 -13.78
N VAL A 330 -18.35 10.62 -13.62
CA VAL A 330 -17.36 10.53 -14.69
C VAL A 330 -16.20 9.68 -14.22
N VAL A 331 -15.75 8.77 -15.10
CA VAL A 331 -14.52 7.99 -14.95
C VAL A 331 -13.62 8.27 -16.15
N ALA A 332 -12.35 7.86 -16.06
CA ALA A 332 -11.38 8.07 -17.14
C ALA A 332 -11.83 7.47 -18.49
N ASN A 333 -12.68 6.43 -18.47
CA ASN A 333 -13.02 5.65 -19.66
C ASN A 333 -13.83 6.40 -20.73
N ASN A 334 -14.48 7.53 -20.43
CA ASN A 334 -15.37 8.19 -21.40
C ASN A 334 -14.94 9.59 -21.84
N ILE A 335 -14.28 10.38 -20.98
CA ILE A 335 -13.99 11.80 -21.27
C ILE A 335 -12.50 12.03 -21.54
N THR A 336 -11.60 11.32 -20.86
CA THR A 336 -10.16 11.46 -21.06
C THR A 336 -9.61 10.57 -22.18
N GLN A 337 -10.34 9.54 -22.60
CA GLN A 337 -9.87 8.64 -23.66
C GLN A 337 -9.82 9.27 -25.05
N SER A 338 -10.73 10.19 -25.39
CA SER A 338 -10.80 10.82 -26.72
C SER A 338 -9.70 11.86 -26.96
N HIS A 339 -9.19 12.48 -25.89
CA HIS A 339 -8.27 13.61 -25.98
C HIS A 339 -6.82 13.26 -25.61
N ASN A 340 -6.57 12.08 -25.03
CA ASN A 340 -5.24 11.71 -24.56
C ASN A 340 -4.82 10.33 -25.10
N SER A 341 -3.79 10.35 -25.94
CA SER A 341 -3.21 9.17 -26.63
C SER A 341 -2.83 8.01 -25.69
N HIS A 342 -2.55 8.27 -24.40
CA HIS A 342 -2.26 7.21 -23.44
C HIS A 342 -3.40 6.21 -23.30
N TYR A 343 -4.65 6.65 -23.46
CA TYR A 343 -5.84 5.81 -23.33
C TYR A 343 -6.23 5.08 -24.63
N HIS A 344 -5.55 5.33 -25.74
CA HIS A 344 -5.77 4.59 -27.00
C HIS A 344 -5.12 3.20 -26.99
N THR A 345 -4.45 2.84 -25.89
CA THR A 345 -3.73 1.58 -25.73
C THR A 345 -4.30 0.76 -24.59
N ASN A 346 -3.94 -0.52 -24.54
CA ASN A 346 -4.30 -1.36 -23.40
C ASN A 346 -3.61 -0.87 -22.12
N ARG A 347 -4.37 -0.84 -21.01
CA ARG A 347 -3.85 -0.45 -19.70
C ARG A 347 -2.64 -1.27 -19.31
N SER A 348 -1.56 -0.61 -18.88
CA SER A 348 -0.29 -1.26 -18.58
C SER A 348 0.05 -1.31 -17.09
N ALA A 349 0.76 -2.35 -16.65
CA ALA A 349 1.17 -2.51 -15.26
C ALA A 349 2.33 -1.56 -14.91
N LYS A 350 2.17 -0.73 -13.87
CA LYS A 350 3.27 0.04 -13.30
C LYS A 350 4.08 -0.84 -12.35
N ARG A 351 5.25 -1.27 -12.81
CA ARG A 351 6.18 -2.06 -12.00
C ARG A 351 6.79 -1.21 -10.90
N VAL A 352 6.53 -1.59 -9.65
CA VAL A 352 7.31 -1.17 -8.49
C VAL A 352 8.62 -1.97 -8.51
N VAL A 353 9.74 -1.31 -8.79
CA VAL A 353 11.09 -1.89 -8.74
C VAL A 353 11.65 -1.63 -7.33
N LYS A 354 12.18 -2.66 -6.64
CA LYS A 354 12.82 -2.54 -5.31
C LYS A 354 14.30 -2.93 -5.37
N ARG A 355 15.15 -2.12 -4.72
CA ARG A 355 16.44 -2.42 -4.05
C ARG A 355 16.80 -1.25 -3.09
N LYS A 356 17.14 -1.58 -1.84
CA LYS A 356 17.53 -0.73 -0.67
C LYS A 356 16.90 0.69 -0.56
N ALA A 357 16.23 0.95 0.58
CA ALA A 357 15.93 2.34 0.96
C ALA A 357 17.26 3.09 1.13
N PRO A 358 17.45 4.24 0.48
CA PRO A 358 18.64 5.04 0.65
C PRO A 358 18.53 5.84 1.96
N ALA A 359 19.67 6.14 2.58
CA ALA A 359 19.77 7.01 3.75
C ALA A 359 19.96 8.45 3.25
N GLY A 360 18.98 9.34 3.47
CA GLY A 360 19.07 10.74 3.03
C GLY A 360 17.73 11.44 2.75
N ASP A 361 17.82 12.70 2.33
CA ASP A 361 16.70 13.54 1.91
C ASP A 361 16.43 13.31 0.41
N PHE A 362 15.20 12.93 0.03
CA PHE A 362 14.90 12.49 -1.34
C PHE A 362 13.75 13.26 -1.97
N THR A 363 13.99 13.77 -3.18
CA THR A 363 12.94 14.28 -4.06
C THR A 363 12.24 13.13 -4.77
N THR A 364 10.90 13.16 -4.77
CA THR A 364 10.07 12.19 -5.51
C THR A 364 9.47 12.85 -6.74
N GLU A 365 9.42 12.13 -7.85
CA GLU A 365 8.82 12.61 -9.09
C GLU A 365 7.65 11.72 -9.49
N VAL A 366 6.69 12.26 -10.25
CA VAL A 366 5.65 11.44 -10.87
C VAL A 366 6.30 10.53 -11.91
N ILE A 367 6.21 9.22 -11.68
CA ILE A 367 6.77 8.21 -12.58
C ILE A 367 5.69 7.37 -13.26
N SER A 368 4.44 7.45 -12.82
CA SER A 368 3.31 6.90 -13.56
C SER A 368 2.89 7.77 -14.72
N SER A 369 2.25 7.14 -15.69
CA SER A 369 1.48 7.79 -16.74
C SER A 369 0.01 7.39 -16.61
N PRO A 370 -0.93 8.17 -17.18
CA PRO A 370 -2.33 7.75 -17.29
C PRO A 370 -2.46 6.39 -17.97
N ASN A 371 -3.60 5.70 -17.77
CA ASN A 371 -3.84 4.36 -18.30
C ASN A 371 -2.82 3.31 -17.80
N GLN A 372 -2.37 3.46 -16.56
CA GLN A 372 -1.58 2.45 -15.85
C GLN A 372 -2.36 1.88 -14.68
N TYR A 373 -1.92 0.75 -14.14
CA TYR A 373 -2.37 0.27 -12.83
C TYR A 373 -1.20 -0.15 -11.96
N LEU A 374 -1.35 0.02 -10.65
CA LEU A 374 -0.42 -0.49 -9.64
C LEU A 374 -1.01 -1.74 -9.00
N GLU A 375 -0.20 -2.77 -8.81
CA GLU A 375 -0.60 -3.99 -8.09
C GLU A 375 0.07 -4.03 -6.71
N PHE A 376 -0.74 -4.08 -5.65
CA PHE A 376 -0.26 -4.27 -4.28
C PHE A 376 0.24 -5.70 -4.12
N ARG A 377 1.50 -5.90 -3.71
CA ARG A 377 2.10 -7.23 -3.58
C ARG A 377 3.27 -7.23 -2.60
N LEU A 378 3.64 -8.41 -2.11
CA LEU A 378 4.90 -8.62 -1.40
C LEU A 378 6.09 -8.33 -2.32
N ALA A 379 7.11 -7.65 -1.80
CA ALA A 379 8.37 -7.50 -2.53
C ALA A 379 9.09 -8.86 -2.62
N LYS A 380 9.71 -9.16 -3.77
CA LYS A 380 10.53 -10.36 -3.95
C LYS A 380 11.90 -10.15 -3.29
N MET A 381 12.08 -10.59 -2.05
CA MET A 381 13.37 -10.78 -1.40
C MET A 381 13.68 -12.27 -1.27
N MET A 382 14.94 -12.63 -1.45
CA MET A 382 15.37 -14.03 -1.35
C MET A 382 15.21 -14.61 0.06
N ASN A 383 15.08 -13.80 1.12
CA ASN A 383 15.01 -14.34 2.48
C ASN A 383 13.89 -13.84 3.40
N PHE A 384 13.35 -12.62 3.29
CA PHE A 384 12.23 -12.17 4.14
C PHE A 384 11.43 -11.11 3.39
N ASN A 385 10.28 -11.48 2.81
CA ASN A 385 9.45 -10.50 2.09
C ASN A 385 8.66 -9.67 3.10
N GLU A 386 8.94 -8.38 3.12
CA GLU A 386 8.10 -7.36 3.72
C GLU A 386 6.95 -6.99 2.76
N SER A 387 5.79 -6.66 3.32
CA SER A 387 4.73 -5.97 2.58
C SER A 387 5.28 -4.65 2.06
N VAL A 388 5.42 -4.54 0.75
CA VAL A 388 5.75 -3.27 0.10
C VAL A 388 4.52 -2.84 -0.68
N ALA A 389 3.48 -2.50 0.07
CA ALA A 389 2.46 -1.60 -0.45
C ALA A 389 3.12 -0.21 -0.56
N PRO A 390 3.00 0.50 -1.71
CA PRO A 390 3.40 1.89 -1.74
C PRO A 390 2.64 2.68 -0.67
N PHE A 391 3.26 3.74 -0.19
CA PHE A 391 2.63 4.65 0.75
C PHE A 391 1.51 5.41 0.07
N LEU A 392 0.52 5.85 0.84
CA LEU A 392 -0.59 6.70 0.45
C LEU A 392 -0.34 8.06 1.07
N ASP A 393 -0.32 9.10 0.25
CA ASP A 393 -0.13 10.48 0.70
C ASP A 393 -1.40 10.99 1.39
N ALA A 394 -1.25 11.37 2.67
CA ALA A 394 -2.35 11.84 3.51
C ALA A 394 -2.44 13.37 3.57
N ARG A 395 -1.53 14.07 2.89
CA ARG A 395 -1.51 15.54 2.89
C ARG A 395 -2.63 16.11 2.02
N PRO A 396 -3.15 17.30 2.36
CA PRO A 396 -3.93 18.10 1.42
C PRO A 396 -3.15 18.31 0.12
N VAL A 397 -3.86 18.32 -1.01
CA VAL A 397 -3.24 18.45 -2.35
C VAL A 397 -3.13 19.91 -2.76
N ALA A 398 -4.08 20.76 -2.37
CA ALA A 398 -4.08 22.17 -2.73
C ALA A 398 -3.02 22.95 -1.95
N GLU A 399 -2.35 23.88 -2.64
CA GLU A 399 -1.44 24.86 -2.04
C GLU A 399 -2.20 26.10 -1.55
N LYS A 400 -1.48 27.15 -1.11
CA LYS A 400 -2.05 28.39 -0.56
C LYS A 400 -3.02 29.11 -1.51
N ASN A 401 -2.88 28.95 -2.82
CA ASN A 401 -3.75 29.57 -3.82
C ASN A 401 -4.73 28.54 -4.38
N VAL A 402 -5.88 28.40 -3.72
CA VAL A 402 -6.88 27.41 -4.13
C VAL A 402 -7.71 27.95 -5.28
N VAL A 403 -7.80 27.16 -6.35
CA VAL A 403 -8.67 27.41 -7.49
C VAL A 403 -9.75 26.33 -7.55
N PRO A 404 -10.91 26.61 -8.17
CA PRO A 404 -11.83 25.54 -8.50
C PRO A 404 -11.19 24.53 -9.45
N TYR A 405 -11.61 23.27 -9.35
CA TYR A 405 -10.97 22.16 -10.06
C TYR A 405 -11.84 21.57 -11.18
N SER A 406 -11.20 21.27 -12.30
CA SER A 406 -11.75 20.58 -13.48
C SER A 406 -11.42 19.09 -13.50
N GLY A 407 -10.71 18.57 -12.49
CA GLY A 407 -10.41 17.15 -12.46
C GLY A 407 -9.61 16.69 -11.25
N ILE A 408 -9.60 15.37 -11.07
CA ILE A 408 -8.80 14.67 -10.05
C ILE A 408 -8.10 13.49 -10.73
N GLY A 409 -6.85 13.25 -10.36
CA GLY A 409 -6.10 12.08 -10.78
C GLY A 409 -5.44 11.33 -9.62
N ILE A 410 -5.00 10.11 -9.91
CA ILE A 410 -4.18 9.29 -9.02
C ILE A 410 -2.84 9.05 -9.70
N VAL A 411 -1.77 9.40 -9.01
CA VAL A 411 -0.40 9.24 -9.53
C VAL A 411 0.48 8.47 -8.56
N TYR A 412 1.45 7.76 -9.13
CA TYR A 412 2.51 7.10 -8.39
C TYR A 412 3.81 7.90 -8.53
N ARG A 413 4.31 8.37 -7.39
CA ARG A 413 5.56 9.10 -7.24
C ARG A 413 6.66 8.20 -6.70
N SER A 414 7.86 8.35 -7.22
CA SER A 414 9.05 7.64 -6.75
C SER A 414 10.29 8.42 -7.19
N SER A 415 11.44 8.13 -6.56
CA SER A 415 12.71 8.63 -7.08
C SER A 415 13.06 7.94 -8.40
N ARG A 416 13.46 8.71 -9.42
CA ARG A 416 13.99 8.18 -10.70
C ARG A 416 15.43 7.73 -10.59
N THR A 417 16.24 8.43 -9.80
CA THR A 417 17.67 8.20 -9.63
C THR A 417 17.97 7.08 -8.64
N LEU A 418 17.06 6.87 -7.68
CA LEU A 418 17.20 5.82 -6.68
C LEU A 418 16.26 4.68 -7.03
N SER A 419 16.78 3.77 -7.84
CA SER A 419 16.12 2.51 -8.14
C SER A 419 15.88 1.75 -6.84
N GLY A 420 14.64 1.78 -6.34
CA GLY A 420 14.22 0.85 -5.29
C GLY A 420 13.61 1.38 -4.00
N THR A 421 13.26 2.66 -3.94
CA THR A 421 12.43 3.21 -2.88
C THR A 421 10.96 2.75 -3.00
N PRO A 422 10.27 2.46 -1.87
CA PRO A 422 8.81 2.33 -1.90
C PRO A 422 8.24 3.71 -2.27
N GLY A 423 7.59 3.80 -3.43
CA GLY A 423 7.00 5.05 -3.88
C GLY A 423 5.71 5.38 -3.12
N VAL A 424 5.15 6.54 -3.46
CA VAL A 424 3.96 7.12 -2.84
C VAL A 424 2.87 7.26 -3.89
N ILE A 425 1.67 6.76 -3.59
CA ILE A 425 0.44 7.06 -4.31
C ILE A 425 -0.09 8.37 -3.73
N SER A 426 -0.31 9.37 -4.58
CA SER A 426 -1.02 10.59 -4.16
C SER A 426 -2.13 10.97 -5.13
N LEU A 427 -3.08 11.72 -4.62
CA LEU A 427 -4.04 12.44 -5.42
C LEU A 427 -3.38 13.62 -6.13
N ARG A 428 -3.98 14.04 -7.24
CA ARG A 428 -3.59 15.21 -8.03
C ARG A 428 -4.85 15.99 -8.40
N LEU A 429 -4.80 17.31 -8.26
CA LEU A 429 -5.88 18.20 -8.65
C LEU A 429 -5.54 18.93 -9.95
N PHE A 430 -6.56 19.18 -10.77
CA PHE A 430 -6.45 19.93 -12.02
C PHE A 430 -7.32 21.17 -11.92
N GLY A 431 -6.72 22.36 -11.89
CA GLY A 431 -7.47 23.63 -11.85
C GLY A 431 -8.33 23.83 -13.09
N ILE A 432 -9.34 24.68 -13.02
CA ILE A 432 -10.00 25.15 -14.23
C ILE A 432 -9.02 25.98 -15.08
N ASP A 433 -9.16 25.89 -16.39
CA ASP A 433 -8.41 26.73 -17.32
C ASP A 433 -9.21 28.00 -17.61
N HIS A 434 -8.85 29.09 -16.91
CA HIS A 434 -9.51 30.39 -17.02
C HIS A 434 -9.49 30.95 -18.46
N SER A 435 -8.44 30.64 -19.23
CA SER A 435 -8.30 31.15 -20.62
C SER A 435 -9.40 30.65 -21.56
N LYS A 436 -10.05 29.53 -21.22
CA LYS A 436 -11.18 28.98 -21.99
C LYS A 436 -12.46 29.81 -21.85
N PHE A 437 -12.51 30.73 -20.88
CA PHE A 437 -13.68 31.56 -20.57
C PHE A 437 -13.50 33.02 -20.97
N ASP A 438 -12.28 33.44 -21.29
CA ASP A 438 -12.03 34.75 -21.87
C ASP A 438 -12.58 34.78 -23.30
N LYS A 439 -13.58 35.63 -23.54
CA LYS A 439 -14.00 35.93 -24.91
C LYS A 439 -12.84 36.67 -25.56
N LYS A 440 -12.30 36.13 -26.67
CA LYS A 440 -11.55 36.97 -27.61
C LYS A 440 -12.47 38.13 -27.97
N ILE A 441 -12.05 39.34 -27.64
CA ILE A 441 -12.60 40.55 -28.20
C ILE A 441 -12.10 40.54 -29.65
N GLU A 442 -12.94 40.04 -30.56
CA GLU A 442 -12.76 40.23 -32.01
C GLU A 442 -13.48 41.51 -32.45
#